data_AF-H2Y3N5-F1
#
_entry.id   AF-H2Y3N5-F1
#
_cell.length_a   1.000
_cell.length_b   1.000
_cell.length_c   1.000
_cell.angle_alpha   90.00
_cell.angle_beta   90.00
_cell.angle_gamma   90.00
#
_symmetry.space_group_name_H-M   'P 1'
#
loop_
_entity.id
_entity.type
_entity.pdbx_description
1 polymer ?
#
loop_
_entity_poly.entity_id
_entity_poly.type
_entity_poly.pdbx_seq_one_letter_code
_entity_poly.pdbx_strand_id
1 'polypeptide(L)'
;MFKHSVKININETDSISDQPITISVAGLRPLQKVTLHSHTTIDNGNSFECVAVYKSDHQGSINLSTDESIGGSYRGVEPMGLIWAMKESPMNKHAHARFVKMDITTPLVVMLNVYEELIFTLEELDSRRKNLKKLASTHIKRWFMAAGTKRITLTVEKHGIHGTLFIPPGQGPFPAVLTLFGSYPGTMEFKAALLSSYGFVTLALAFYGVPGLPSLESFHSWKVDLGYFEKAFEYLSNIQEVDDTKGFGV
;
A
#
# COMPACT_ATOMS: atom_id res chain seq x y z
N MET A 1 -8.95 38.50 16.57
CA MET A 1 -8.44 37.79 15.38
C MET A 1 -8.53 36.30 15.66
N PHE A 2 -9.56 35.62 15.14
CA PHE A 2 -9.73 34.19 15.37
C PHE A 2 -8.61 33.43 14.68
N LYS A 3 -7.69 32.82 15.43
CA LYS A 3 -6.73 31.86 14.89
C LYS A 3 -7.52 30.62 14.49
N HIS A 4 -7.83 30.47 13.21
CA HIS A 4 -8.24 29.16 12.70
C HIS A 4 -7.05 28.21 12.85
N SER A 5 -7.27 27.06 13.50
CA SER A 5 -6.28 25.99 13.55
C SER A 5 -6.20 25.35 12.16
N VAL A 6 -4.98 25.11 11.69
CA VAL A 6 -4.75 24.42 10.42
C VAL A 6 -5.28 23.00 10.55
N LYS A 7 -6.03 22.53 9.55
CA LYS A 7 -6.62 21.18 9.53
C LYS A 7 -6.32 20.51 8.20
N ILE A 8 -6.04 19.21 8.27
CA ILE A 8 -5.93 18.33 7.10
C ILE A 8 -7.26 17.57 7.03
N ASN A 9 -7.98 17.71 5.92
CA ASN A 9 -9.21 16.96 5.66
C ASN A 9 -8.94 15.86 4.63
N ILE A 10 -9.53 14.71 4.87
CA ILE A 10 -9.40 13.51 4.04
C ILE A 10 -10.80 12.93 3.92
N ASN A 11 -11.23 12.58 2.71
CA ASN A 11 -12.56 11.99 2.53
C ASN A 11 -12.70 10.65 3.27
N GLU A 12 -11.65 9.82 3.25
CA GLU A 12 -11.62 8.53 3.94
C GLU A 12 -10.28 8.31 4.65
N THR A 13 -10.30 8.31 5.98
CA THR A 13 -9.12 8.03 6.81
C THR A 13 -8.85 6.55 6.98
N ASP A 14 -9.82 5.69 6.65
CA ASP A 14 -9.73 4.23 6.65
C ASP A 14 -10.23 3.75 5.28
N SER A 15 -9.32 3.28 4.43
CA SER A 15 -9.63 2.94 3.02
C SER A 15 -8.75 1.79 2.51
N ILE A 16 -9.16 1.13 1.43
CA ILE A 16 -8.34 0.09 0.79
C ILE A 16 -7.13 0.75 0.11
N SER A 17 -5.98 0.08 0.16
CA SER A 17 -4.67 0.66 -0.17
C SER A 17 -4.49 1.09 -1.63
N ASP A 18 -5.31 0.58 -2.55
CA ASP A 18 -5.33 1.00 -3.96
C ASP A 18 -6.49 1.95 -4.32
N GLN A 19 -7.37 2.29 -3.37
CA GLN A 19 -8.44 3.27 -3.60
C GLN A 19 -7.91 4.71 -3.54
N PRO A 20 -8.23 5.59 -4.50
CA PRO A 20 -7.84 6.99 -4.41
C PRO A 20 -8.51 7.68 -3.21
N ILE A 21 -7.79 8.62 -2.60
CA ILE A 21 -8.33 9.51 -1.56
C ILE A 21 -8.13 10.96 -1.98
N THR A 22 -8.94 11.85 -1.43
CA THR A 22 -8.79 13.30 -1.62
C THR A 22 -8.23 13.92 -0.35
N ILE A 23 -7.21 14.76 -0.50
CA ILE A 23 -6.58 15.47 0.62
C ILE A 23 -6.74 16.97 0.41
N SER A 24 -7.13 17.68 1.47
CA SER A 24 -7.13 19.14 1.50
C SER A 24 -6.61 19.68 2.83
N VAL A 25 -6.15 20.92 2.82
CA VAL A 25 -5.70 21.66 4.00
C VAL A 25 -6.50 22.95 4.10
N ALA A 26 -6.99 23.29 5.28
CA ALA A 26 -7.73 24.52 5.54
C ALA A 26 -7.17 25.26 6.77
N GLY A 27 -7.49 26.55 6.89
CA GLY A 27 -7.10 27.38 8.04
C GLY A 27 -5.68 27.94 7.95
N LEU A 28 -5.07 27.95 6.77
CA LEU A 28 -3.81 28.63 6.50
C LEU A 28 -4.05 30.14 6.36
N ARG A 29 -2.97 30.94 6.38
CA ARG A 29 -3.06 32.33 5.92
C ARG A 29 -3.31 32.35 4.41
N PRO A 30 -4.01 33.36 3.85
CA PRO A 30 -4.13 33.52 2.41
C PRO A 30 -2.78 33.55 1.72
N LEU A 31 -2.63 32.81 0.61
CA LEU A 31 -1.41 32.73 -0.18
C LEU A 31 -0.17 32.22 0.58
N GLN A 32 -0.36 31.58 1.73
CA GLN A 32 0.71 30.99 2.52
C GLN A 32 1.30 29.78 1.81
N LYS A 33 2.62 29.75 1.69
CA LYS A 33 3.34 28.55 1.29
C LYS A 33 3.60 27.67 2.51
N VAL A 34 3.41 26.37 2.35
CA VAL A 34 3.64 25.35 3.39
C VAL A 34 4.22 24.09 2.78
N THR A 35 4.86 23.27 3.61
CA THR A 35 5.26 21.91 3.22
C THR A 35 4.22 20.92 3.71
N LEU A 36 3.72 20.08 2.82
CA LEU A 36 3.03 18.85 3.16
C LEU A 36 4.05 17.71 3.17
N HIS A 37 4.03 16.92 4.23
CA HIS A 37 4.94 15.80 4.43
C HIS A 37 4.14 14.55 4.76
N SER A 38 4.41 13.46 4.04
CA SER A 38 3.87 12.14 4.33
C SER A 38 4.97 11.18 4.76
N HIS A 39 4.65 10.29 5.69
CA HIS A 39 5.58 9.30 6.23
C HIS A 39 4.86 8.00 6.57
N THR A 40 5.51 6.87 6.32
CA THR A 40 5.04 5.57 6.77
C THR A 40 6.22 4.67 7.13
N THR A 41 6.00 3.73 8.04
CA THR A 41 6.94 2.67 8.40
C THR A 41 6.32 1.33 8.03
N ILE A 42 7.04 0.52 7.26
CA ILE A 42 6.60 -0.80 6.84
C ILE A 42 7.03 -1.88 7.82
N ASP A 43 6.58 -3.12 7.60
CA ASP A 43 6.66 -4.23 8.55
C ASP A 43 8.09 -4.59 9.01
N ASN A 44 9.09 -4.34 8.16
CA ASN A 44 10.50 -4.57 8.47
C ASN A 44 11.19 -3.38 9.18
N GLY A 45 10.43 -2.35 9.55
CA GLY A 45 10.92 -1.15 10.24
C GLY A 45 11.51 -0.07 9.33
N ASN A 46 11.64 -0.30 8.02
CA ASN A 46 12.06 0.74 7.09
C ASN A 46 10.95 1.78 6.91
N SER A 47 11.36 3.02 6.75
CA SER A 47 10.46 4.16 6.57
C SER A 47 10.56 4.74 5.17
N PHE A 48 9.43 5.28 4.72
CA PHE A 48 9.26 5.96 3.43
C PHE A 48 8.60 7.31 3.66
N GLU A 49 9.11 8.34 2.97
CA GLU A 49 8.73 9.74 3.19
C GLU A 49 8.59 10.48 1.86
N CYS A 50 7.73 11.50 1.84
CA CYS A 50 7.60 12.44 0.73
C CYS A 50 7.39 13.85 1.27
N VAL A 51 7.98 14.85 0.62
CA VAL A 51 7.73 16.27 0.89
C VAL A 51 7.23 16.95 -0.37
N ALA A 52 6.23 17.81 -0.24
CA ALA A 52 5.70 18.58 -1.35
C ALA A 52 5.27 19.97 -0.84
N VAL A 53 5.68 21.00 -1.56
CA VAL A 53 5.40 22.39 -1.21
C VAL A 53 4.16 22.85 -1.97
N TYR A 54 3.26 23.51 -1.27
CA TYR A 54 2.01 24.06 -1.82
C TYR A 54 1.84 25.50 -1.38
N LYS A 55 1.00 26.24 -2.10
CA LYS A 55 0.57 27.59 -1.75
C LYS A 55 -0.95 27.58 -1.59
N SER A 56 -1.45 28.07 -0.46
CA SER A 56 -2.90 28.22 -0.28
C SER A 56 -3.50 29.25 -1.23
N ASP A 57 -4.81 29.14 -1.44
CA ASP A 57 -5.62 30.13 -2.13
C ASP A 57 -5.83 31.40 -1.28
N HIS A 58 -6.69 32.31 -1.76
CA HIS A 58 -7.06 33.53 -1.04
C HIS A 58 -7.90 33.28 0.22
N GLN A 59 -8.45 32.08 0.39
CA GLN A 59 -9.26 31.67 1.53
C GLN A 59 -8.43 30.89 2.57
N GLY A 60 -7.14 30.63 2.28
CA GLY A 60 -6.28 29.85 3.17
C GLY A 60 -6.50 28.33 3.06
N SER A 61 -6.92 27.87 1.89
CA SER A 61 -7.17 26.46 1.58
C SER A 61 -6.21 25.92 0.52
N ILE A 62 -5.94 24.62 0.56
CA ILE A 62 -5.24 23.84 -0.47
C ILE A 62 -6.07 22.59 -0.73
N ASN A 63 -6.36 22.28 -1.99
CA ASN A 63 -6.95 21.03 -2.44
C ASN A 63 -6.00 20.32 -3.41
N LEU A 64 -5.47 19.17 -3.01
CA LEU A 64 -4.46 18.45 -3.80
C LEU A 64 -5.01 17.92 -5.13
N SER A 65 -6.34 17.90 -5.30
CA SER A 65 -6.99 17.49 -6.55
C SER A 65 -6.95 18.57 -7.64
N THR A 66 -6.66 19.82 -7.27
CA THR A 66 -6.74 20.98 -8.18
C THR A 66 -5.53 21.90 -8.08
N ASP A 67 -4.92 21.98 -6.91
CA ASP A 67 -3.79 22.87 -6.66
C ASP A 67 -2.47 22.18 -6.97
N GLU A 68 -1.58 22.91 -7.62
CA GLU A 68 -0.28 22.39 -8.01
C GLU A 68 0.71 22.38 -6.84
N SER A 69 1.44 21.28 -6.71
CA SER A 69 2.69 21.30 -5.94
C SER A 69 3.74 22.12 -6.70
N ILE A 70 4.36 23.08 -6.01
CA ILE A 70 5.37 23.97 -6.60
C ILE A 70 6.79 23.41 -6.52
N GLY A 71 7.01 22.31 -5.81
CA GLY A 71 8.32 21.68 -5.61
C GLY A 71 8.31 20.62 -4.52
N GLY A 72 9.41 19.88 -4.39
CA GLY A 72 9.53 18.76 -3.47
C GLY A 72 9.87 17.47 -4.20
N SER A 73 9.30 16.36 -3.71
CA SER A 73 9.38 15.04 -4.33
C SER A 73 8.66 14.97 -5.69
N TYR A 74 7.72 15.88 -5.97
CA TYR A 74 6.99 16.03 -7.25
C TYR A 74 6.55 17.48 -7.47
N ARG A 75 5.98 17.78 -8.66
CA ARG A 75 5.39 19.08 -9.04
C ARG A 75 4.11 18.87 -9.85
N GLY A 76 3.23 19.87 -9.89
CA GLY A 76 1.97 19.81 -10.64
C GLY A 76 0.79 19.30 -9.82
N VAL A 77 -0.36 19.09 -10.46
CA VAL A 77 -1.59 18.57 -9.83
C VAL A 77 -1.50 17.06 -9.73
N GLU A 78 -1.10 16.57 -8.55
CA GLU A 78 -0.84 15.16 -8.28
C GLU A 78 -1.61 14.74 -7.00
N PRO A 79 -2.91 14.37 -7.11
CA PRO A 79 -3.77 14.18 -5.94
C PRO A 79 -3.26 13.13 -4.95
N MET A 80 -2.62 12.07 -5.49
CA MET A 80 -2.02 10.97 -4.72
C MET A 80 -0.49 11.09 -4.60
N GLY A 81 0.09 12.24 -4.98
CA GLY A 81 1.54 12.47 -5.00
C GLY A 81 2.20 12.24 -3.65
N LEU A 82 1.55 12.62 -2.56
CA LEU A 82 2.03 12.35 -1.20
C LEU A 82 2.14 10.84 -0.88
N ILE A 83 1.53 9.95 -1.66
CA ILE A 83 1.60 8.50 -1.41
C ILE A 83 2.55 7.85 -2.43
N TRP A 84 2.32 8.05 -3.74
CA TRP A 84 3.11 7.34 -4.75
C TRP A 84 4.55 7.84 -4.86
N ALA A 85 4.81 9.11 -4.52
CA ALA A 85 6.15 9.71 -4.63
C ALA A 85 7.02 9.51 -3.39
N MET A 86 6.57 8.72 -2.40
CA MET A 86 7.37 8.38 -1.25
C MET A 86 8.67 7.70 -1.66
N LYS A 87 9.77 8.17 -1.07
CA LYS A 87 11.10 7.59 -1.22
C LYS A 87 11.56 7.02 0.11
N GLU A 88 12.57 6.17 0.06
CA GLU A 88 13.24 5.68 1.25
C GLU A 88 13.67 6.85 2.17
N SER A 89 13.38 6.75 3.46
CA SER A 89 13.84 7.73 4.44
C SER A 89 15.37 7.69 4.56
N PRO A 90 16.06 8.84 4.51
CA PRO A 90 17.49 8.93 4.81
C PRO A 90 17.87 8.42 6.22
N MET A 91 16.88 8.29 7.12
CA MET A 91 17.05 7.80 8.48
C MET A 91 17.01 6.27 8.60
N ASN A 92 16.76 5.54 7.51
CA ASN A 92 16.78 4.07 7.54
C ASN A 92 18.19 3.55 7.85
N LYS A 93 18.25 2.43 8.56
CA LYS A 93 19.54 1.80 8.93
C LYS A 93 20.33 1.28 7.72
N HIS A 94 19.63 0.86 6.69
CA HIS A 94 20.19 0.33 5.46
C HIS A 94 19.57 1.09 4.28
N ALA A 95 20.38 1.34 3.26
CA ALA A 95 19.91 1.94 2.01
C ALA A 95 19.26 0.90 1.09
N HIS A 96 18.54 1.39 0.10
CA HIS A 96 17.86 0.62 -0.95
C HIS A 96 16.71 -0.25 -0.44
N ALA A 97 16.02 0.18 0.61
CA ALA A 97 14.80 -0.45 1.08
C ALA A 97 13.74 -0.51 -0.03
N ARG A 98 13.13 -1.69 -0.20
CA ARG A 98 11.96 -1.86 -1.06
C ARG A 98 10.69 -1.73 -0.25
N PHE A 99 9.73 -0.99 -0.79
CA PHE A 99 8.40 -0.90 -0.20
C PHE A 99 7.65 -2.21 -0.43
N VAL A 100 7.40 -2.95 0.64
CA VAL A 100 6.63 -4.21 0.61
C VAL A 100 5.78 -4.29 1.88
N LYS A 101 4.47 -4.46 1.73
CA LYS A 101 3.58 -4.84 2.84
C LYS A 101 3.53 -6.36 2.91
N MET A 102 4.11 -6.92 3.97
CA MET A 102 4.14 -8.35 4.26
C MET A 102 2.94 -8.77 5.10
N ASP A 103 2.65 -8.03 6.17
CA ASP A 103 1.50 -8.34 7.03
C ASP A 103 0.23 -7.64 6.51
N ILE A 104 -0.58 -8.33 5.74
CA ILE A 104 -1.81 -7.73 5.18
C ILE A 104 -2.96 -7.64 6.20
N THR A 105 -2.79 -8.17 7.41
CA THR A 105 -3.80 -8.14 8.48
C THR A 105 -3.82 -6.82 9.24
N THR A 106 -2.78 -6.01 9.08
CA THR A 106 -2.65 -4.67 9.64
C THR A 106 -2.63 -3.61 8.53
N PRO A 107 -3.19 -2.40 8.77
CA PRO A 107 -3.16 -1.35 7.77
C PRO A 107 -1.74 -0.77 7.65
N LEU A 108 -1.40 -0.28 6.47
CA LEU A 108 -0.31 0.68 6.33
C LEU A 108 -0.77 2.03 6.89
N VAL A 109 -0.09 2.51 7.92
CA VAL A 109 -0.39 3.83 8.51
C VAL A 109 0.45 4.90 7.84
N VAL A 110 -0.21 5.84 7.16
CA VAL A 110 0.42 7.00 6.53
C VAL A 110 0.17 8.23 7.38
N MET A 111 1.22 8.76 7.99
CA MET A 111 1.19 10.03 8.72
C MET A 111 1.27 11.19 7.73
N LEU A 112 0.37 12.16 7.87
CA LEU A 112 0.41 13.43 7.15
C LEU A 112 0.72 14.57 8.11
N ASN A 113 1.59 15.48 7.69
CA ASN A 113 2.00 16.64 8.45
C ASN A 113 1.99 17.88 7.54
N VAL A 114 1.65 19.03 8.13
CA VAL A 114 1.84 20.34 7.49
C VAL A 114 2.86 21.11 8.32
N TYR A 115 3.93 21.58 7.68
CA TYR A 115 4.96 22.42 8.30
C TYR A 115 4.87 23.86 7.76
N GLU A 116 5.17 24.84 8.61
CA GLU A 116 5.21 26.25 8.20
C GLU A 116 6.42 26.55 7.30
N GLU A 117 7.52 25.84 7.54
CA GLU A 117 8.75 25.98 6.79
C GLU A 117 8.66 25.33 5.41
N LEU A 118 9.38 25.90 4.43
CA LEU A 118 9.52 25.33 3.09
C LEU A 118 10.68 24.34 3.08
N ILE A 119 10.39 23.13 2.61
CA ILE A 119 11.30 22.00 2.58
C ILE A 119 11.10 21.31 1.23
N PHE A 120 12.15 21.27 0.42
CA PHE A 120 12.09 20.75 -0.94
C PHE A 120 12.75 19.37 -1.07
N THR A 121 13.51 18.92 -0.08
CA THR A 121 14.16 17.60 -0.09
C THR A 121 14.03 16.87 1.25
N LEU A 122 14.24 15.55 1.25
CA LEU A 122 14.21 14.75 2.47
C LEU A 122 15.43 15.02 3.38
N GLU A 123 16.56 15.41 2.79
CA GLU A 123 17.76 15.83 3.52
C GLU A 123 17.53 17.15 4.26
N GLU A 124 16.84 18.11 3.63
CA GLU A 124 16.41 19.35 4.29
C GLU A 124 15.42 19.07 5.43
N LEU A 125 14.48 18.13 5.22
CA LEU A 125 13.54 17.70 6.26
C LEU A 125 14.29 17.14 7.47
N ASP A 126 15.23 16.22 7.23
CA ASP A 126 15.96 15.52 8.28
C ASP A 126 16.85 16.46 9.10
N SER A 127 17.67 17.27 8.42
CA SER A 127 18.59 18.22 9.06
C SER A 127 17.89 19.24 9.97
N ARG A 128 16.61 19.52 9.72
CA ARG A 128 15.83 20.52 10.45
C ARG A 128 14.73 19.93 11.31
N ARG A 129 14.50 18.60 11.29
CA ARG A 129 13.31 17.93 11.83
C ARG A 129 12.93 18.36 13.25
N LYS A 130 13.91 18.58 14.12
CA LYS A 130 13.73 18.98 15.53
C LYS A 130 13.21 20.41 15.71
N ASN A 131 13.37 21.27 14.71
CA ASN A 131 13.08 22.70 14.79
C ASN A 131 11.92 23.14 13.87
N LEU A 132 11.23 22.19 13.22
CA LEU A 132 10.12 22.51 12.33
C LEU A 132 8.85 22.80 13.10
N LYS A 133 8.16 23.89 12.73
CA LYS A 133 6.86 24.22 13.28
C LYS A 133 5.77 23.44 12.55
N LYS A 134 5.32 22.37 13.18
CA LYS A 134 4.17 21.59 12.72
C LYS A 134 2.87 22.37 12.94
N LEU A 135 2.16 22.67 11.86
CA LEU A 135 0.88 23.37 11.87
C LEU A 135 -0.31 22.42 12.08
N ALA A 136 -0.23 21.22 11.48
CA ALA A 136 -1.25 20.18 11.59
C ALA A 136 -0.65 18.79 11.41
N SER A 137 -1.34 17.77 11.93
CA SER A 137 -1.02 16.36 11.71
C SER A 137 -2.28 15.51 11.70
N THR A 138 -2.30 14.48 10.87
CA THR A 138 -3.30 13.42 10.91
C THR A 138 -2.68 12.13 10.39
N HIS A 139 -3.44 11.05 10.35
CA HIS A 139 -3.03 9.79 9.75
C HIS A 139 -4.14 9.18 8.90
N ILE A 140 -3.74 8.32 7.97
CA ILE A 140 -4.62 7.48 7.16
C ILE A 140 -4.22 6.03 7.40
N LYS A 141 -5.21 5.14 7.49
CA LYS A 141 -5.04 3.69 7.50
C LYS A 141 -5.41 3.14 6.14
N ARG A 142 -4.44 2.49 5.49
CA ARG A 142 -4.55 1.92 4.15
C ARG A 142 -4.53 0.41 4.26
N TRP A 143 -5.70 -0.21 4.11
CA TRP A 143 -5.92 -1.64 4.31
C TRP A 143 -5.61 -2.43 3.04
N PHE A 144 -4.97 -3.59 3.17
CA PHE A 144 -4.70 -4.49 2.04
C PHE A 144 -5.72 -5.62 1.91
N MET A 145 -6.65 -5.72 2.86
CA MET A 145 -7.68 -6.73 2.92
C MET A 145 -8.98 -6.10 3.42
N ALA A 146 -10.06 -6.22 2.64
CA ALA A 146 -11.37 -5.75 3.04
C ALA A 146 -11.91 -6.52 4.25
N ALA A 147 -12.68 -5.83 5.08
CA ALA A 147 -13.36 -6.43 6.21
C ALA A 147 -14.27 -7.59 5.75
N GLY A 148 -14.25 -8.70 6.49
CA GLY A 148 -15.05 -9.88 6.17
C GLY A 148 -14.45 -10.84 5.14
N THR A 149 -13.31 -10.49 4.52
CA THR A 149 -12.56 -11.42 3.66
C THR A 149 -12.07 -12.61 4.48
N LYS A 150 -12.37 -13.84 4.03
CA LYS A 150 -11.79 -15.05 4.63
C LYS A 150 -10.36 -15.21 4.12
N ARG A 151 -9.41 -15.45 5.02
CA ARG A 151 -8.00 -15.75 4.71
C ARG A 151 -7.65 -17.15 5.18
N ILE A 152 -7.30 -18.05 4.28
CA ILE A 152 -7.10 -19.48 4.55
C ILE A 152 -5.71 -19.91 4.06
N THR A 153 -4.86 -20.36 4.97
CA THR A 153 -3.51 -20.87 4.62
C THR A 153 -3.58 -22.31 4.14
N LEU A 154 -2.91 -22.58 3.01
CA LEU A 154 -2.78 -23.89 2.39
C LEU A 154 -1.33 -24.38 2.49
N THR A 155 -1.15 -25.65 2.82
CA THR A 155 0.14 -26.33 2.92
C THR A 155 0.24 -27.51 1.95
N VAL A 156 1.47 -27.79 1.47
CA VAL A 156 1.74 -28.92 0.56
C VAL A 156 1.28 -30.25 1.18
N GLU A 157 1.54 -30.46 2.46
CA GLU A 157 1.16 -31.68 3.17
C GLU A 157 -0.34 -31.98 3.09
N LYS A 158 -1.18 -30.96 3.28
CA LYS A 158 -2.64 -31.13 3.36
C LYS A 158 -3.34 -30.96 2.01
N HIS A 159 -2.81 -30.13 1.11
CA HIS A 159 -3.50 -29.72 -0.11
C HIS A 159 -2.70 -29.98 -1.39
N GLY A 160 -1.46 -30.47 -1.30
CA GLY A 160 -0.57 -30.62 -2.44
C GLY A 160 0.02 -29.30 -2.98
N ILE A 161 -0.41 -28.15 -2.42
CA ILE A 161 0.01 -26.80 -2.80
C ILE A 161 0.26 -25.93 -1.57
N HIS A 162 1.14 -24.93 -1.68
CA HIS A 162 1.40 -23.94 -0.63
C HIS A 162 0.96 -22.55 -1.06
N GLY A 163 0.17 -21.88 -0.23
CA GLY A 163 -0.31 -20.54 -0.54
C GLY A 163 -1.35 -20.03 0.45
N THR A 164 -1.98 -18.92 0.11
CA THR A 164 -3.07 -18.34 0.89
C THR A 164 -4.26 -18.06 -0.02
N LEU A 165 -5.40 -18.66 0.30
CA LEU A 165 -6.68 -18.45 -0.37
C LEU A 165 -7.42 -17.30 0.33
N PHE A 166 -7.93 -16.36 -0.47
CA PHE A 166 -8.80 -15.28 -0.03
C PHE A 166 -10.17 -15.43 -0.68
N ILE A 167 -11.22 -15.39 0.15
CA ILE A 167 -12.61 -15.45 -0.31
C ILE A 167 -13.30 -14.14 0.13
N PRO A 168 -13.85 -13.37 -0.82
CA PRO A 168 -14.50 -12.11 -0.50
C PRO A 168 -15.79 -12.33 0.30
N PRO A 169 -16.24 -11.34 1.09
CA PRO A 169 -17.56 -11.39 1.69
C PRO A 169 -18.66 -11.31 0.60
N GLY A 170 -19.79 -11.97 0.85
CA GLY A 170 -20.94 -11.95 -0.06
C GLY A 170 -21.46 -13.35 -0.38
N GLN A 171 -22.48 -13.43 -1.24
CA GLN A 171 -23.14 -14.70 -1.58
C GLN A 171 -22.43 -15.49 -2.70
N GLY A 172 -21.55 -14.85 -3.49
CA GLY A 172 -20.88 -15.50 -4.62
C GLY A 172 -21.86 -16.04 -5.68
N PRO A 173 -21.41 -16.95 -6.55
CA PRO A 173 -20.01 -17.30 -6.78
C PRO A 173 -19.23 -16.12 -7.41
N PHE A 174 -17.91 -16.15 -7.33
CA PHE A 174 -17.02 -15.07 -7.72
C PHE A 174 -16.03 -15.53 -8.81
N PRO A 175 -15.62 -14.65 -9.74
CA PRO A 175 -14.47 -14.93 -10.59
C PRO A 175 -13.21 -15.18 -9.75
N ALA A 176 -12.28 -15.97 -10.28
CA ALA A 176 -11.08 -16.37 -9.55
C ALA A 176 -9.77 -15.89 -10.19
N VAL A 177 -8.78 -15.59 -9.34
CA VAL A 177 -7.44 -15.16 -9.77
C VAL A 177 -6.35 -15.91 -8.98
N LEU A 178 -5.40 -16.52 -9.69
CA LEU A 178 -4.21 -17.10 -9.07
C LEU A 178 -3.05 -16.11 -9.19
N THR A 179 -2.56 -15.56 -8.08
CA THR A 179 -1.44 -14.61 -8.11
C THR A 179 -0.11 -15.34 -7.84
N LEU A 180 0.87 -15.11 -8.72
CA LEU A 180 2.24 -15.55 -8.54
C LEU A 180 3.14 -14.35 -8.24
N PHE A 181 4.11 -14.52 -7.35
CA PHE A 181 5.17 -13.55 -7.14
C PHE A 181 6.51 -14.17 -7.48
N GLY A 182 7.34 -13.42 -8.23
CA GLY A 182 8.60 -13.92 -8.79
C GLY A 182 9.67 -14.18 -7.74
N SER A 183 10.78 -13.44 -7.80
CA SER A 183 12.03 -13.65 -7.05
C SER A 183 11.96 -13.60 -5.51
N TYR A 184 10.79 -13.77 -4.90
CA TYR A 184 10.61 -13.84 -3.45
C TYR A 184 10.21 -15.26 -3.02
N PRO A 185 10.93 -15.90 -2.08
CA PRO A 185 10.54 -17.21 -1.55
C PRO A 185 9.25 -17.12 -0.72
N GLY A 186 8.39 -18.12 -0.82
CA GLY A 186 7.13 -18.19 -0.08
C GLY A 186 5.98 -17.36 -0.65
N THR A 187 5.03 -17.01 0.21
CA THR A 187 3.73 -16.47 -0.21
C THR A 187 3.68 -14.95 -0.07
N MET A 188 3.46 -14.25 -1.18
CA MET A 188 3.21 -12.80 -1.18
C MET A 188 1.73 -12.51 -1.36
N GLU A 189 1.11 -11.98 -0.30
CA GLU A 189 -0.36 -11.95 -0.21
C GLU A 189 -0.99 -10.63 -0.67
N PHE A 190 -0.26 -9.52 -0.64
CA PHE A 190 -0.84 -8.18 -0.79
C PHE A 190 -1.63 -7.96 -2.10
N LYS A 191 -1.25 -8.60 -3.21
CA LYS A 191 -2.01 -8.52 -4.47
C LYS A 191 -3.31 -9.31 -4.39
N ALA A 192 -3.24 -10.56 -3.92
CA ALA A 192 -4.40 -11.43 -3.77
C ALA A 192 -5.42 -10.83 -2.81
N ALA A 193 -4.97 -10.34 -1.65
CA ALA A 193 -5.83 -9.70 -0.66
C ALA A 193 -6.54 -8.44 -1.21
N LEU A 194 -5.84 -7.61 -2.00
CA LEU A 194 -6.44 -6.45 -2.67
C LEU A 194 -7.47 -6.87 -3.72
N LEU A 195 -7.11 -7.79 -4.63
CA LEU A 195 -8.04 -8.31 -5.63
C LEU A 195 -9.29 -8.92 -4.98
N SER A 196 -9.12 -9.66 -3.88
CA SER A 196 -10.25 -10.23 -3.16
C SER A 196 -11.17 -9.15 -2.58
N SER A 197 -10.62 -7.99 -2.19
CA SER A 197 -11.41 -6.84 -1.76
C SER A 197 -12.36 -6.30 -2.84
N TYR A 198 -12.16 -6.69 -4.11
CA TYR A 198 -13.01 -6.33 -5.26
C TYR A 198 -13.85 -7.49 -5.80
N GLY A 199 -14.08 -8.53 -5.00
CA GLY A 199 -15.02 -9.61 -5.35
C GLY A 199 -14.42 -10.71 -6.20
N PHE A 200 -13.12 -10.99 -6.04
CA PHE A 200 -12.45 -12.15 -6.61
C PHE A 200 -12.11 -13.17 -5.53
N VAL A 201 -12.32 -14.46 -5.79
CA VAL A 201 -11.64 -15.50 -5.00
C VAL A 201 -10.21 -15.57 -5.50
N THR A 202 -9.23 -15.39 -4.61
CA THR A 202 -7.83 -15.33 -5.05
C THR A 202 -6.94 -16.28 -4.32
N LEU A 203 -5.99 -16.90 -5.02
CA LEU A 203 -4.97 -17.75 -4.44
C LEU A 203 -3.59 -17.11 -4.64
N ALA A 204 -2.97 -16.67 -3.55
CA ALA A 204 -1.55 -16.33 -3.55
C ALA A 204 -0.73 -17.63 -3.47
N LEU A 205 -0.11 -18.03 -4.57
CA LEU A 205 0.61 -19.31 -4.66
C LEU A 205 2.12 -19.10 -4.45
N ALA A 206 2.69 -19.86 -3.52
CA ALA A 206 4.14 -20.05 -3.43
C ALA A 206 4.55 -21.25 -4.29
N PHE A 207 5.70 -21.16 -4.96
CA PHE A 207 6.26 -22.26 -5.76
C PHE A 207 7.70 -22.65 -5.35
N TYR A 208 8.28 -21.96 -4.36
CA TYR A 208 9.56 -22.33 -3.75
C TYR A 208 9.76 -21.63 -2.39
N GLY A 209 10.75 -22.09 -1.61
CA GLY A 209 11.20 -21.43 -0.39
C GLY A 209 10.32 -21.65 0.84
N VAL A 210 9.44 -22.66 0.81
CA VAL A 210 8.52 -23.02 1.90
C VAL A 210 8.49 -24.54 2.09
N PRO A 211 8.08 -25.05 3.26
CA PRO A 211 8.03 -26.49 3.52
C PRO A 211 7.23 -27.26 2.46
N GLY A 212 7.82 -28.33 1.94
CA GLY A 212 7.25 -29.17 0.88
C GLY A 212 7.56 -28.71 -0.55
N LEU A 213 8.21 -27.56 -0.74
CA LEU A 213 8.65 -27.05 -2.05
C LEU A 213 10.17 -26.94 -2.14
N PRO A 214 10.75 -26.79 -3.35
CA PRO A 214 12.19 -26.58 -3.50
C PRO A 214 12.71 -25.43 -2.65
N SER A 215 13.87 -25.63 -2.04
CA SER A 215 14.58 -24.57 -1.31
C SER A 215 15.13 -23.52 -2.28
N LEU A 216 15.52 -22.35 -1.77
CA LEU A 216 16.20 -21.34 -2.59
C LEU A 216 17.47 -21.89 -3.28
N GLU A 217 18.22 -22.74 -2.58
CA GLU A 217 19.45 -23.36 -3.09
C GLU A 217 19.19 -24.31 -4.26
N SER A 218 18.07 -25.03 -4.22
CA SER A 218 17.68 -25.99 -5.25
C SER A 218 16.82 -25.38 -6.35
N PHE A 219 16.24 -24.19 -6.13
CA PHE A 219 15.33 -23.54 -7.08
C PHE A 219 16.00 -23.21 -8.42
N HIS A 220 17.27 -22.80 -8.42
CA HIS A 220 17.98 -22.43 -9.65
C HIS A 220 18.28 -23.62 -10.58
N SER A 221 18.35 -24.84 -10.03
CA SER A 221 18.48 -26.08 -10.80
C SER A 221 17.16 -26.82 -10.97
N TRP A 222 16.09 -26.30 -10.36
CA TRP A 222 14.77 -26.91 -10.43
C TRP A 222 14.16 -26.69 -11.81
N LYS A 223 13.82 -27.81 -12.47
CA LYS A 223 12.92 -27.76 -13.62
C LYS A 223 11.53 -27.49 -13.10
N VAL A 224 10.96 -26.35 -13.49
CA VAL A 224 9.60 -25.95 -13.14
C VAL A 224 8.64 -27.11 -13.44
N ASP A 225 8.03 -27.65 -12.39
CA ASP A 225 7.02 -28.69 -12.50
C ASP A 225 5.66 -28.04 -12.77
N LEU A 226 5.22 -28.05 -14.04
CA LEU A 226 3.93 -27.49 -14.43
C LEU A 226 2.76 -28.23 -13.76
N GLY A 227 2.92 -29.50 -13.39
CA GLY A 227 1.90 -30.26 -12.68
C GLY A 227 1.60 -29.72 -11.28
N TYR A 228 2.54 -28.99 -10.66
CA TYR A 228 2.28 -28.27 -9.42
C TYR A 228 1.28 -27.11 -9.62
N PHE A 229 1.42 -26.38 -10.73
CA PHE A 229 0.53 -25.24 -11.04
C PHE A 229 -0.84 -25.72 -11.52
N GLU A 230 -0.89 -26.84 -12.24
CA GLU A 230 -2.15 -27.51 -12.60
C GLU A 230 -2.96 -27.89 -11.34
N LYS A 231 -2.32 -28.51 -10.34
CA LYS A 231 -2.95 -28.81 -9.04
C LYS A 231 -3.48 -27.56 -8.34
N ALA A 232 -2.75 -26.44 -8.41
CA ALA A 232 -3.20 -25.19 -7.82
C ALA A 232 -4.46 -24.64 -8.51
N PHE A 233 -4.51 -24.76 -9.84
CA PHE A 233 -5.67 -24.38 -10.64
C PHE A 233 -6.88 -25.29 -10.37
N GLU A 234 -6.67 -26.61 -10.33
CA GLU A 234 -7.69 -27.60 -9.97
C GLU A 234 -8.25 -27.35 -8.58
N TYR A 235 -7.38 -27.08 -7.60
CA TYR A 235 -7.79 -26.74 -6.24
C TYR A 235 -8.68 -25.48 -6.23
N LEU A 236 -8.22 -24.41 -6.90
CA LEU A 236 -8.96 -23.16 -6.98
C LEU A 236 -10.31 -23.32 -7.69
N SER A 237 -10.37 -24.15 -8.75
CA SER A 237 -11.60 -24.43 -9.50
C SER A 237 -12.64 -25.20 -8.70
N ASN A 238 -12.21 -25.98 -7.71
CA ASN A 238 -13.10 -26.76 -6.84
C ASN A 238 -13.56 -26.01 -5.58
N ILE A 239 -13.20 -24.72 -5.42
CA ILE A 239 -13.72 -23.89 -4.33
C ILE A 239 -15.19 -23.56 -4.63
N GLN A 240 -16.08 -23.85 -3.68
CA GLN A 240 -17.52 -23.65 -3.85
C GLN A 240 -17.89 -22.20 -4.22
N GLU A 241 -17.16 -21.22 -3.68
CA GLU A 241 -17.39 -19.81 -3.96
C GLU A 241 -16.86 -19.34 -5.34
N VAL A 242 -16.30 -20.22 -6.18
CA VAL A 242 -15.74 -19.86 -7.51
C VAL A 242 -16.75 -20.07 -8.64
N ASP A 243 -16.83 -19.10 -9.55
CA ASP A 243 -17.54 -19.15 -10.82
C ASP A 243 -16.56 -19.57 -11.93
N ASP A 244 -16.46 -20.88 -12.18
CA ASP A 244 -15.52 -21.47 -13.15
C ASP A 244 -15.91 -21.21 -14.61
N THR A 245 -17.14 -20.72 -14.87
CA THR A 245 -17.63 -20.40 -16.22
C THR A 245 -17.00 -19.14 -16.80
N LYS A 246 -16.42 -18.28 -15.95
CA LYS A 246 -15.81 -17.00 -16.35
C LYS A 246 -14.32 -17.08 -16.66
N GLY A 247 -13.74 -18.29 -16.57
CA GLY A 247 -12.30 -18.49 -16.66
C GLY A 247 -11.57 -17.88 -15.46
N PHE A 248 -10.25 -18.06 -15.43
CA PHE A 248 -9.40 -17.64 -14.32
C PHE A 248 -8.40 -16.59 -14.79
N GLY A 249 -8.20 -15.58 -13.96
CA GLY A 249 -7.07 -14.68 -14.11
C GLY A 249 -5.79 -15.29 -13.52
N VAL A 250 -4.64 -14.90 -14.07
CA VAL A 250 -3.31 -15.13 -13.48
C VAL A 250 -2.56 -13.81 -13.43
#